data_AF-A0A349PT04-F1
#
_entry.id   AF-A0A349PT04-F1
#
_cell.length_a   1.000
_cell.length_b   1.000
_cell.length_c   1.000
_cell.angle_alpha   90.00
_cell.angle_beta   90.00
_cell.angle_gamma   90.00
#
_symmetry.space_group_name_H-M   'P 1'
#
loop_
_entity.id
_entity.type
_entity.pdbx_description
1 polymer ?
#
loop_
_entity_poly.entity_id
_entity_poly.type
_entity_poly.pdbx_seq_one_letter_code
_entity_poly.pdbx_strand_id
1 'polypeptide(L)'
;MSIVNRVLCALKLQKYVDARTLSRISGVCLDFLVVAAVSSIRLDVIVDHAMSMLLISIAALASMLFYFYWLAPRVFSEDWFEQAIVHFGVNTGVTAVGFMLLRVVDPDLETLGSKAYAIQAPFTSPLFGGDIVTALIPMAIATYGNVKVGLVSLAIFAACILIAMLLGCWHKPDRAYKNQK
;
A
#
# COMPACT_ATOMS: atom_id res chain seq x y z
N MET A 1 2.29 21.16 3.63
CA MET A 1 1.01 21.90 3.72
C MET A 1 0.12 21.49 2.56
N SER A 2 -0.85 20.59 2.81
CA SER A 2 -1.58 19.85 1.77
C SER A 2 -2.34 20.78 0.83
N ILE A 3 -2.40 20.45 -0.47
CA ILE A 3 -3.11 21.22 -1.52
C ILE A 3 -4.55 21.52 -1.10
N VAL A 4 -5.17 20.59 -0.37
CA VAL A 4 -6.49 20.73 0.25
C VAL A 4 -6.59 21.99 1.11
N ASN A 5 -5.58 22.28 1.95
CA ASN A 5 -5.61 23.46 2.82
C ASN A 5 -5.42 24.76 2.03
N ARG A 6 -4.68 24.72 0.91
CA ARG A 6 -4.53 25.86 -0.02
C ARG A 6 -5.83 26.18 -0.75
N VAL A 7 -6.54 25.15 -1.23
CA VAL A 7 -7.85 25.29 -1.87
C VAL A 7 -8.90 25.76 -0.86
N LEU A 8 -8.87 25.24 0.38
CA LEU A 8 -9.77 25.67 1.46
C LEU A 8 -9.49 27.12 1.91
N CYS A 9 -8.23 27.54 1.98
CA CYS A 9 -7.83 28.94 2.18
C CYS A 9 -8.39 29.84 1.06
N ALA A 10 -8.19 29.44 -0.19
CA ALA A 10 -8.60 30.22 -1.36
C ALA A 10 -10.13 30.41 -1.42
N LEU A 11 -10.89 29.39 -1.00
CA LEU A 11 -12.35 29.43 -0.95
C LEU A 11 -12.91 30.01 0.37
N LYS A 12 -12.07 30.42 1.33
CA LYS A 12 -12.48 30.86 2.70
C LYS A 12 -13.36 29.84 3.45
N LEU A 13 -13.32 28.56 3.07
CA LEU A 13 -14.15 27.49 3.64
C LEU A 13 -13.48 26.75 4.79
N GLN A 14 -12.29 27.17 5.23
CA GLN A 14 -11.55 26.55 6.34
C GLN A 14 -12.37 26.43 7.63
N LYS A 15 -13.28 27.38 7.88
CA LYS A 15 -14.14 27.38 9.07
C LYS A 15 -15.30 26.37 9.00
N TYR A 16 -15.61 25.84 7.82
CA TYR A 16 -16.72 24.90 7.60
C TYR A 16 -16.26 23.45 7.46
N VAL A 17 -14.97 23.19 7.21
CA VAL A 17 -14.43 21.84 7.05
C VAL A 17 -13.87 21.35 8.38
N ASP A 18 -14.71 20.61 9.11
CA ASP A 18 -14.33 19.88 10.31
C ASP A 18 -13.90 18.45 9.94
N ALA A 19 -12.75 18.01 10.46
CA ALA A 19 -12.24 16.65 10.31
C ALA A 19 -13.26 15.61 10.79
N ARG A 20 -14.08 15.93 11.79
CA ARG A 20 -15.17 15.07 12.28
C ARG A 20 -16.25 14.85 11.22
N THR A 21 -16.64 15.91 10.50
CA THR A 21 -17.63 15.83 9.42
C THR A 21 -17.06 15.07 8.23
N LEU A 22 -15.80 15.32 7.86
CA LEU A 22 -15.12 14.60 6.79
C LEU A 22 -15.01 13.10 7.09
N SER A 23 -14.67 12.73 8.32
CA SER A 23 -14.60 11.33 8.75
C SER A 23 -15.96 10.63 8.68
N ARG A 24 -17.05 11.32 9.06
CA ARG A 24 -18.43 10.79 8.92
C ARG A 24 -18.83 10.58 7.46
N ILE A 25 -18.56 11.55 6.59
CA ILE A 25 -18.84 11.43 5.16
C ILE A 25 -18.04 10.26 4.56
N SER A 26 -16.75 10.18 4.86
CA SER A 26 -15.91 9.06 4.41
C SER A 26 -16.41 7.71 4.90
N GLY A 27 -16.93 7.63 6.13
CA GLY A 27 -17.55 6.42 6.67
C GLY A 27 -18.77 6.00 5.87
N VAL A 28 -19.71 6.93 5.64
CA VAL A 28 -20.92 6.66 4.83
C VAL A 28 -20.55 6.24 3.40
N CYS A 29 -19.58 6.90 2.76
CA CYS A 29 -19.10 6.51 1.44
C CYS A 29 -18.50 5.09 1.44
N LEU A 30 -17.77 4.72 2.49
CA LEU A 30 -17.19 3.38 2.64
C LEU A 30 -18.30 2.34 2.77
N ASP A 31 -19.35 2.61 3.56
CA ASP A 31 -20.50 1.71 3.68
C ASP A 31 -21.20 1.49 2.32
N PHE A 32 -21.42 2.57 1.55
CA PHE A 32 -21.96 2.46 0.19
C PHE A 32 -21.04 1.66 -0.74
N LEU A 33 -19.73 1.88 -0.67
CA LEU A 33 -18.75 1.15 -1.47
C LEU A 33 -18.75 -0.34 -1.12
N VAL A 34 -18.84 -0.69 0.16
CA VAL A 34 -18.93 -2.08 0.63
C VAL A 34 -20.22 -2.73 0.14
N VAL A 35 -21.37 -2.07 0.29
CA VAL A 35 -22.66 -2.60 -0.20
C VAL A 35 -22.64 -2.78 -1.73
N ALA A 36 -22.11 -1.81 -2.47
CA ALA A 36 -21.98 -1.90 -3.92
C ALA A 36 -21.04 -3.04 -4.35
N ALA A 37 -19.91 -3.21 -3.65
CA ALA A 37 -18.96 -4.29 -3.92
C ALA A 37 -19.58 -5.66 -3.66
N VAL A 38 -20.24 -5.85 -2.51
CA VAL A 38 -20.94 -7.11 -2.17
C VAL A 38 -22.06 -7.40 -3.17
N SER A 39 -22.81 -6.38 -3.59
CA SER A 39 -23.88 -6.52 -4.58
C SER A 39 -23.36 -6.86 -5.99
N SER A 40 -22.19 -6.34 -6.38
CA SER A 40 -21.58 -6.61 -7.69
C SER A 40 -20.97 -8.01 -7.82
N ILE A 41 -20.79 -8.73 -6.72
CA ILE A 41 -20.15 -10.04 -6.71
C ILE A 41 -21.15 -11.10 -7.17
N ARG A 42 -20.79 -11.85 -8.21
CA ARG A 42 -21.57 -13.01 -8.68
C ARG A 42 -21.19 -14.23 -7.86
N LEU A 43 -22.11 -14.71 -7.02
CA LEU A 43 -21.89 -15.87 -6.14
C LEU A 43 -21.54 -17.14 -6.92
N ASP A 44 -22.15 -17.37 -8.08
CA ASP A 44 -21.88 -18.55 -8.92
C ASP A 44 -20.40 -18.63 -9.33
N VAL A 45 -19.80 -17.49 -9.69
CA VAL A 45 -18.39 -17.42 -10.09
C VAL A 45 -17.46 -17.74 -8.92
N ILE A 46 -17.83 -17.32 -7.71
CA ILE A 46 -17.04 -17.61 -6.50
C ILE A 46 -17.04 -19.10 -6.23
N VAL A 47 -18.19 -19.77 -6.29
CA VAL A 47 -18.27 -21.20 -5.97
C VAL A 47 -17.47 -22.01 -7.00
N ASP A 48 -17.61 -21.68 -8.28
CA ASP A 48 -16.86 -22.35 -9.36
C ASP A 48 -15.34 -22.11 -9.27
N HIS A 49 -14.92 -20.95 -8.77
CA HIS A 49 -13.50 -20.56 -8.70
C HIS A 49 -12.98 -20.44 -7.26
N ALA A 50 -13.67 -21.04 -6.29
CA ALA A 50 -13.36 -20.87 -4.86
C ALA A 50 -11.93 -21.27 -4.53
N MET A 51 -11.47 -22.38 -5.14
CA MET A 51 -10.10 -22.87 -4.99
C MET A 51 -9.06 -21.87 -5.53
N SER A 52 -9.33 -21.27 -6.70
CA SER A 52 -8.43 -20.30 -7.32
C SER A 52 -8.37 -18.99 -6.52
N MET A 53 -9.52 -18.51 -6.03
CA MET A 53 -9.58 -17.33 -5.17
C MET A 53 -8.84 -17.55 -3.84
N LEU A 54 -9.02 -18.72 -3.23
CA LEU A 54 -8.34 -19.03 -1.97
C LEU A 54 -6.82 -19.11 -2.17
N LEU A 55 -6.36 -19.74 -3.27
CA LEU A 55 -4.94 -19.80 -3.61
C LEU A 55 -4.34 -18.41 -3.83
N ILE A 56 -5.01 -17.52 -4.56
CA ILE A 56 -4.49 -16.17 -4.82
C ILE A 56 -4.49 -15.31 -3.54
N SER A 57 -5.49 -15.46 -2.67
CA SER A 57 -5.54 -14.79 -1.38
C SER A 57 -4.42 -15.26 -0.44
N ILE A 58 -4.15 -16.56 -0.36
CA ILE A 58 -3.01 -17.09 0.42
C ILE A 58 -1.69 -16.62 -0.17
N ALA A 59 -1.54 -16.64 -1.50
CA ALA A 59 -0.33 -16.18 -2.17
C ALA A 59 -0.08 -14.68 -1.90
N ALA A 60 -1.12 -13.86 -1.92
CA ALA A 60 -1.05 -12.44 -1.58
C ALA A 60 -0.68 -12.21 -0.10
N LEU A 61 -1.26 -12.99 0.81
CA LEU A 61 -0.90 -12.92 2.23
C LEU A 61 0.56 -13.34 2.45
N ALA A 62 0.98 -14.43 1.82
CA ALA A 62 2.33 -14.95 1.93
C ALA A 62 3.36 -13.97 1.35
N SER A 63 3.09 -13.34 0.20
CA SER A 63 3.97 -12.33 -0.38
C SER A 63 4.06 -11.08 0.49
N MET A 64 2.97 -10.71 1.16
CA MET A 64 2.95 -9.60 2.10
C MET A 64 3.79 -9.88 3.36
N LEU A 65 3.67 -11.09 3.92
CA LEU A 65 4.50 -11.51 5.05
C LEU A 65 5.96 -11.66 4.64
N PHE A 66 6.24 -12.17 3.44
CA PHE A 66 7.58 -12.25 2.89
C PHE A 66 8.20 -10.86 2.74
N TYR A 67 7.44 -9.88 2.22
CA TYR A 67 7.87 -8.48 2.17
C TYR A 67 8.23 -7.96 3.56
N PHE A 68 7.33 -8.13 4.53
CA PHE A 68 7.49 -7.57 5.87
C PHE A 68 8.67 -8.19 6.65
N TYR A 69 8.81 -9.52 6.64
CA TYR A 69 9.83 -10.21 7.44
C TYR A 69 11.19 -10.31 6.75
N TRP A 70 11.23 -10.36 5.41
CA TRP A 70 12.47 -10.64 4.68
C TRP A 70 12.98 -9.46 3.86
N LEU A 71 12.10 -8.75 3.17
CA LEU A 71 12.52 -7.67 2.26
C LEU A 71 12.69 -6.34 3.01
N ALA A 72 11.74 -5.96 3.85
CA ALA A 72 11.77 -4.71 4.60
C ALA A 72 13.06 -4.50 5.44
N PRO A 73 13.53 -5.45 6.27
CA PRO A 73 14.76 -5.26 7.04
C PRO A 73 16.05 -5.25 6.19
N ARG A 74 15.96 -5.54 4.88
CA ARG A 74 17.10 -5.49 3.96
C ARG A 74 17.12 -4.25 3.08
N VAL A 75 15.94 -3.70 2.80
CA VAL A 75 15.77 -2.51 1.94
C VAL A 75 15.82 -1.23 2.77
N PHE A 76 15.30 -1.25 3.99
CA PHE A 76 15.30 -0.10 4.89
C PHE A 76 16.47 -0.21 5.86
N SER A 77 17.38 0.78 5.83
CA SER A 77 18.56 0.84 6.70
C SER A 77 18.28 1.51 8.06
N GLU A 78 17.33 2.45 8.10
CA GLU A 78 16.93 3.21 9.30
C GLU A 78 15.44 2.96 9.58
N ASP A 79 15.05 2.85 10.85
CA ASP A 79 13.66 2.67 11.31
C ASP A 79 12.85 1.67 10.46
N TRP A 80 13.48 0.53 10.15
CA TRP A 80 12.94 -0.42 9.17
C TRP A 80 11.58 -0.96 9.56
N PHE A 81 11.30 -1.10 10.86
CA PHE A 81 10.04 -1.63 11.35
C PHE A 81 8.91 -0.60 11.22
N GLU A 82 9.19 0.66 11.56
CA GLU A 82 8.27 1.80 11.44
C GLU A 82 7.96 2.12 9.97
N GLN A 83 8.95 1.99 9.08
CA GLN A 83 8.72 2.07 7.65
C GLN A 83 7.91 0.86 7.15
N ALA A 84 8.28 -0.36 7.54
CA ALA A 84 7.59 -1.58 7.11
C ALA A 84 6.12 -1.61 7.55
N ILE A 85 5.79 -1.17 8.77
CA ILE A 85 4.43 -1.24 9.31
C ILE A 85 3.49 -0.26 8.62
N VAL A 86 4.00 0.91 8.19
CA VAL A 86 3.25 1.86 7.35
C VAL A 86 2.91 1.23 6.01
N HIS A 87 3.91 0.69 5.31
CA HIS A 87 3.70 -0.01 4.05
C HIS A 87 2.79 -1.24 4.22
N PHE A 88 2.86 -1.90 5.38
CA PHE A 88 1.99 -3.01 5.71
C PHE A 88 0.53 -2.61 5.80
N GLY A 89 0.22 -1.58 6.59
CA GLY A 89 -1.16 -1.10 6.72
C GLY A 89 -1.71 -0.46 5.44
N VAL A 90 -0.84 0.16 4.62
CA VAL A 90 -1.23 0.71 3.30
C VAL A 90 -1.58 -0.41 2.33
N ASN A 91 -0.74 -1.43 2.18
CA ASN A 91 -0.96 -2.51 1.21
C ASN A 91 -2.12 -3.44 1.60
N THR A 92 -2.39 -3.60 2.88
CA THR A 92 -3.49 -4.44 3.39
C THR A 92 -4.81 -3.70 3.56
N GLY A 93 -4.79 -2.37 3.44
CA GLY A 93 -5.98 -1.54 3.65
C GLY A 93 -5.83 -0.20 2.96
N VAL A 94 -5.83 0.87 3.75
CA VAL A 94 -5.72 2.24 3.25
C VAL A 94 -4.60 2.97 3.97
N THR A 95 -4.11 4.05 3.38
CA THR A 95 -3.08 4.90 3.99
C THR A 95 -3.41 5.28 5.44
N ALA A 96 -4.67 5.54 5.77
CA ALA A 96 -5.10 5.83 7.14
C ALA A 96 -4.80 4.68 8.13
N VAL A 97 -4.95 3.42 7.70
CA VAL A 97 -4.62 2.24 8.53
C VAL A 97 -3.12 2.14 8.72
N GLY A 98 -2.31 2.39 7.69
CA GLY A 98 -0.85 2.46 7.80
C GLY A 98 -0.38 3.50 8.83
N PHE A 99 -0.93 4.72 8.79
CA PHE A 99 -0.59 5.76 9.77
C PHE A 99 -1.16 5.50 11.17
N MET A 100 -2.29 4.79 11.27
CA MET A 100 -2.81 4.34 12.57
C MET A 100 -1.83 3.36 13.22
N LEU A 101 -1.35 2.36 12.47
CA LEU A 101 -0.37 1.39 12.97
C LEU A 101 0.96 2.07 13.33
N LEU A 102 1.40 3.03 12.52
CA LEU A 102 2.59 3.82 12.85
C LEU A 102 2.43 4.53 14.19
N ARG A 103 1.29 5.18 14.46
CA ARG A 103 1.06 5.86 15.74
C ARG A 103 1.03 4.94 16.96
N VAL A 104 0.82 3.64 16.78
CA VAL A 104 0.90 2.66 17.88
C VAL A 104 2.36 2.36 18.23
N VAL A 105 3.26 2.40 17.24
CA VAL A 105 4.69 2.08 17.40
C VAL A 105 5.53 3.34 17.65
N ASP A 106 5.20 4.42 16.96
CA ASP A 106 5.82 5.75 17.02
C ASP A 106 4.69 6.82 17.15
N PRO A 107 4.21 7.07 18.38
CA PRO A 107 3.13 8.01 18.63
C PRO A 107 3.52 9.47 18.34
N ASP A 108 4.79 9.82 18.53
CA ASP A 108 5.32 11.18 18.36
C ASP A 108 5.76 11.47 16.91
N LEU A 109 5.74 10.44 16.03
CA LEU A 109 6.12 10.51 14.61
C LEU A 109 7.54 11.04 14.41
N GLU A 110 8.45 10.71 15.32
CA GLU A 110 9.84 11.13 15.28
C GLU A 110 10.65 10.35 14.24
N THR A 111 10.25 9.09 13.99
CA THR A 111 10.93 8.18 13.06
C THR A 111 10.73 8.56 11.60
N LEU A 112 11.60 8.03 10.73
CA LEU A 112 11.55 8.27 9.29
C LEU A 112 10.32 7.65 8.60
N GLY A 113 9.58 6.76 9.27
CA GLY A 113 8.41 6.06 8.72
C GLY A 113 7.38 6.99 8.07
N SER A 114 6.99 8.04 8.80
CA SER A 114 5.99 9.01 8.32
C SER A 114 6.50 9.88 7.17
N LYS A 115 7.74 10.37 7.28
CA LYS A 115 8.36 11.31 6.33
C LYS A 115 8.70 10.63 5.01
N ALA A 116 9.28 9.43 5.07
CA ALA A 116 9.65 8.66 3.89
C ALA A 116 8.40 8.31 3.07
N TYR A 117 7.35 7.81 3.73
CA TYR A 117 6.11 7.50 3.05
C TYR A 117 5.42 8.75 2.47
N ALA A 118 5.41 9.87 3.21
CA ALA A 118 4.81 11.12 2.72
C ALA A 118 5.49 11.68 1.46
N ILE A 119 6.80 11.47 1.31
CA ILE A 119 7.53 11.84 0.09
C ILE A 119 7.26 10.85 -1.04
N GLN A 120 7.19 9.55 -0.75
CA GLN A 120 6.97 8.51 -1.76
C GLN A 120 5.53 8.45 -2.29
N ALA A 121 4.53 8.66 -1.43
CA ALA A 121 3.12 8.44 -1.75
C ALA A 121 2.63 9.24 -2.97
N PRO A 122 2.93 10.55 -3.14
CA PRO A 122 2.47 11.31 -4.30
C PRO A 122 3.03 10.84 -5.64
N PHE A 123 4.24 10.27 -5.65
CA PHE A 123 4.85 9.75 -6.88
C PHE A 123 4.36 8.35 -7.23
N THR A 124 4.06 7.55 -6.21
CA THR A 124 3.65 6.15 -6.39
C THR A 124 2.16 5.97 -6.53
N SER A 125 1.34 6.84 -5.94
CA SER A 125 -0.12 6.73 -5.97
C SER A 125 -0.73 6.77 -7.38
N PRO A 126 -0.31 7.66 -8.32
CA PRO A 126 -0.90 7.70 -9.67
C PRO A 126 -0.46 6.52 -10.55
N LEU A 127 0.65 5.87 -10.21
CA LEU A 127 1.21 4.77 -11.02
C LEU A 127 0.70 3.41 -10.55
N PHE A 128 0.78 3.15 -9.24
CA PHE A 128 0.52 1.83 -8.66
C PHE A 128 -0.78 1.74 -7.87
N GLY A 129 -1.32 2.86 -7.40
CA GLY A 129 -2.44 2.92 -6.45
C GLY A 129 -3.84 2.71 -7.02
N GLY A 130 -3.98 2.49 -8.34
CA GLY A 130 -5.29 2.21 -8.94
C GLY A 130 -5.50 2.66 -10.37
N ASP A 131 -4.61 3.49 -10.93
CA ASP A 131 -4.89 4.14 -12.22
C ASP A 131 -4.23 3.42 -13.40
N ILE A 132 -2.95 3.69 -13.68
CA ILE A 132 -2.37 3.35 -14.99
C ILE A 132 -1.95 1.88 -15.04
N VAL A 133 -1.05 1.44 -14.15
CA VAL A 133 -0.46 0.09 -14.23
C VAL A 133 -1.51 -0.98 -13.93
N THR A 134 -2.32 -0.77 -12.90
CA THR A 134 -3.34 -1.73 -12.47
C THR A 134 -4.47 -1.91 -13.50
N ALA A 135 -4.85 -0.85 -14.24
CA ALA A 135 -5.83 -0.95 -15.32
C ALA A 135 -5.26 -1.59 -16.60
N LEU A 136 -3.96 -1.41 -16.87
CA LEU A 136 -3.29 -1.98 -18.04
C LEU A 136 -3.04 -3.49 -17.91
N ILE A 137 -2.89 -4.03 -16.69
CA ILE A 137 -2.59 -5.45 -16.49
C ILE A 137 -3.68 -6.39 -17.05
N PRO A 138 -4.98 -6.22 -16.75
CA PRO A 138 -6.04 -7.05 -17.34
C PRO A 138 -6.06 -6.98 -18.88
N MET A 139 -5.84 -5.78 -19.44
CA MET A 139 -5.76 -5.57 -20.88
C MET A 139 -4.57 -6.30 -21.50
N ALA A 140 -3.40 -6.27 -20.84
CA ALA A 140 -2.22 -7.00 -21.28
C ALA A 140 -2.40 -8.52 -21.16
N ILE A 141 -3.10 -9.00 -20.13
CA ILE A 141 -3.40 -10.43 -19.96
C ILE A 141 -4.33 -10.90 -21.10
N ALA A 142 -5.31 -10.09 -21.49
CA ALA A 142 -6.24 -10.41 -22.58
C ALA A 142 -5.55 -10.51 -23.96
N THR A 143 -4.49 -9.73 -24.20
CA THR A 143 -3.79 -9.69 -25.50
C THR A 143 -2.60 -10.65 -25.59
N TYR A 144 -1.80 -10.79 -24.53
CA TYR A 144 -0.55 -11.56 -24.55
C TYR A 144 -0.62 -12.89 -23.77
N GLY A 145 -1.69 -13.12 -23.01
CA GLY A 145 -1.90 -14.30 -22.19
C GLY A 145 -1.26 -14.23 -20.81
N ASN A 146 -1.90 -14.88 -19.83
CA ASN A 146 -1.55 -14.78 -18.40
C ASN A 146 -0.09 -15.15 -18.09
N VAL A 147 0.43 -16.21 -18.72
CA VAL A 147 1.78 -16.71 -18.43
C VAL A 147 2.87 -15.71 -18.84
N LYS A 148 2.73 -15.07 -20.01
CA LYS A 148 3.72 -14.11 -20.50
C LYS A 148 3.73 -12.84 -19.67
N VAL A 149 2.55 -12.32 -19.34
CA VAL A 149 2.42 -11.12 -18.50
C VAL A 149 2.93 -11.39 -17.08
N GLY A 150 2.62 -12.56 -16.53
CA GLY A 150 3.17 -12.99 -15.23
C GLY A 150 4.68 -13.12 -15.23
N LEU A 151 5.28 -13.66 -16.30
CA LEU A 151 6.73 -13.80 -16.38
C LEU A 151 7.44 -12.45 -16.54
N VAL A 152 6.85 -11.53 -17.31
CA VAL A 152 7.34 -10.15 -17.45
C VAL A 152 7.22 -9.38 -16.14
N SER A 153 6.11 -9.48 -15.41
CA SER A 153 5.97 -8.79 -14.11
C SER A 153 6.96 -9.33 -13.07
N LEU A 154 7.21 -10.64 -13.07
CA LEU A 154 8.20 -11.28 -12.20
C LEU A 154 9.63 -10.88 -12.60
N ALA A 155 9.92 -10.76 -13.90
CA ALA A 155 11.19 -10.25 -14.39
C ALA A 155 11.41 -8.78 -14.02
N ILE A 156 10.38 -7.93 -14.09
CA ILE A 156 10.45 -6.54 -13.65
C ILE A 156 10.71 -6.47 -12.14
N PHE A 157 10.01 -7.28 -11.34
CA PHE A 157 10.24 -7.35 -9.90
C PHE A 157 11.67 -7.79 -9.57
N ALA A 158 12.18 -8.82 -10.24
CA ALA A 158 13.55 -9.27 -10.10
C ALA A 158 14.56 -8.20 -10.54
N ALA A 159 14.30 -7.48 -11.62
CA ALA A 159 15.13 -6.37 -12.09
C ALA A 159 15.15 -5.22 -11.07
N CYS A 160 14.01 -4.86 -10.48
CA CYS A 160 13.95 -3.86 -9.40
C CYS A 160 14.76 -4.29 -8.18
N ILE A 161 14.70 -5.56 -7.79
CA ILE A 161 15.53 -6.11 -6.71
C ILE A 161 17.01 -6.06 -7.08
N LEU A 162 17.38 -6.45 -8.29
CA LEU A 162 18.77 -6.40 -8.77
C LEU A 162 19.30 -4.96 -8.81
N ILE A 163 18.49 -4.01 -9.26
CA ILE A 163 18.84 -2.59 -9.24
C ILE A 163 18.99 -2.09 -7.80
N ALA A 164 18.11 -2.50 -6.88
CA ALA A 164 18.23 -2.17 -5.46
C ALA A 164 19.50 -2.78 -4.82
N MET A 165 19.89 -3.98 -5.23
CA MET A 165 21.16 -4.61 -4.83
C MET A 165 22.36 -3.85 -5.41
N LEU A 166 22.31 -3.47 -6.69
CA LEU A 166 23.39 -2.74 -7.38
C LEU A 166 23.57 -1.31 -6.87
N LEU A 167 22.48 -0.64 -6.48
CA LEU A 167 22.50 0.70 -5.89
C LEU A 167 23.00 0.71 -4.42
N GLY A 168 23.34 -0.46 -3.85
CA GLY A 168 23.87 -0.55 -2.50
C GLY A 168 22.84 -0.32 -1.39
N CYS A 169 21.54 -0.29 -1.71
CA CYS A 169 20.47 -0.19 -0.71
C CYS A 169 20.29 -1.47 0.11
N TRP A 170 20.97 -2.56 -0.26
CA TRP A 170 20.91 -3.86 0.41
C TRP A 170 21.74 -3.87 1.70
N HIS A 171 21.13 -3.45 2.81
CA HIS A 171 21.78 -3.45 4.12
C HIS A 171 21.59 -4.79 4.84
N LYS A 172 22.58 -5.18 5.66
CA LYS A 172 22.38 -6.27 6.63
C LYS A 172 21.34 -5.80 7.64
N PRO A 173 20.38 -6.66 8.06
CA PRO A 173 19.36 -6.28 9.03
C PRO A 173 20.05 -5.77 10.28
N ASP A 174 19.89 -4.47 10.56
CA ASP A 174 20.61 -3.83 11.64
C ASP A 174 20.14 -4.41 12.98
N ARG A 175 21.11 -4.89 13.78
CA ARG A 175 20.86 -5.45 15.12
C ARG A 175 20.46 -4.38 16.14
N ALA A 176 20.59 -3.10 15.79
CA ALA A 176 20.36 -1.98 16.70
C ALA A 176 18.91 -1.84 17.19
N TYR A 177 17.90 -2.28 16.42
CA TYR A 177 16.49 -2.21 16.83
C TYR A 177 16.19 -3.02 18.11
N LYS A 178 16.97 -4.07 18.40
CA LYS A 178 16.80 -4.87 19.62
C LYS A 178 17.19 -4.14 20.91
N ASN A 179 17.93 -3.03 20.83
CA ASN A 179 18.54 -2.37 21.97
C ASN A 179 17.85 -1.06 22.39
N GLN A 180 16.73 -0.68 21.77
CA GLN A 180 15.97 0.54 22.10
C GLN A 180 14.65 0.29 22.86
N LYS A 181 14.45 -0.92 23.40
CA LYS A 181 13.38 -1.21 24.36
C LYS A 181 13.90 -1.28 25.78
#